data_AF-A0AAW7HXF9-F1
#
_entry.id   AF-A0AAW7HXF9-F1
#
_cell.length_a   1.000
_cell.length_b   1.000
_cell.length_c   1.000
_cell.angle_alpha   90.00
_cell.angle_beta   90.00
_cell.angle_gamma   90.00
#
_symmetry.space_group_name_H-M   'P 1'
#
loop_
_entity.id
_entity.type
_entity.pdbx_description
1 polymer ?
#
loop_
_entity_poly.entity_id
_entity_poly.type
_entity_poly.pdbx_seq_one_letter_code
_entity_poly.pdbx_strand_id
1 'polypeptide(L)'
;MARYQFFTVPASNRQQYTFVDMASPTFLIEKEALLAQGFEVEEDFIDAHSREEAVEKYRSNFLYVADEVGKSDSSYAAASALMEMGKQLFERKTNG
;
A
#
# COMPACT_ATOMS: atom_id res chain seq x y z
N MET A 1 -15.08 16.73 -3.59
CA MET A 1 -14.01 15.72 -3.56
C MET A 1 -14.25 14.79 -4.72
N ALA A 2 -13.19 14.38 -5.42
CA ALA A 2 -13.28 13.39 -6.48
C ALA A 2 -13.22 12.00 -5.85
N ARG A 3 -13.90 11.04 -6.46
CA ARG A 3 -13.91 9.64 -6.01
C ARG A 3 -13.05 8.84 -6.96
N TYR A 4 -12.08 8.14 -6.40
CA TYR A 4 -11.18 7.29 -7.16
C TYR A 4 -11.46 5.84 -6.80
N GLN A 5 -11.80 5.05 -7.82
CA GLN A 5 -11.94 3.61 -7.69
C GLN A 5 -10.57 2.97 -7.91
N PHE A 6 -10.09 2.21 -6.93
CA PHE A 6 -8.85 1.46 -7.06
C PHE A 6 -9.13 0.05 -7.59
N PHE A 7 -8.18 -0.44 -8.36
CA PHE A 7 -8.15 -1.76 -8.95
C PHE A 7 -6.81 -2.41 -8.66
N THR A 8 -6.79 -3.66 -8.26
CA THR A 8 -5.56 -4.38 -7.93
C THR A 8 -5.50 -5.74 -8.60
N VAL A 9 -4.28 -6.22 -8.87
CA VAL A 9 -4.09 -7.58 -9.38
C VAL A 9 -4.19 -8.56 -8.20
N PRO A 10 -5.03 -9.61 -8.29
CA PRO A 10 -5.10 -10.66 -7.28
C PRO A 10 -3.72 -11.28 -7.06
N ALA A 11 -3.45 -11.73 -5.83
CA ALA A 11 -2.15 -12.29 -5.41
C ALA A 11 -0.94 -11.34 -5.49
N SER A 12 -1.10 -10.08 -5.91
CA SER A 12 -0.04 -9.06 -5.93
C SER A 12 0.17 -8.38 -4.56
N ASN A 13 -0.61 -8.75 -3.52
CA ASN A 13 -0.61 -8.05 -2.22
C ASN A 13 -0.77 -6.53 -2.38
N ARG A 14 -1.67 -6.09 -3.27
CA ARG A 14 -1.92 -4.66 -3.57
C ARG A 14 -0.69 -3.87 -4.07
N GLN A 15 0.39 -4.53 -4.48
CA GLN A 15 1.58 -3.87 -5.05
C GLN A 15 1.36 -3.42 -6.49
N GLN A 16 0.63 -4.21 -7.29
CA GLN A 16 0.20 -3.83 -8.62
C GLN A 16 -1.24 -3.31 -8.55
N TYR A 17 -1.37 -2.00 -8.69
CA TYR A 17 -2.65 -1.31 -8.63
C TYR A 17 -2.74 -0.22 -9.69
N THR A 18 -3.97 0.14 -10.02
CA THR A 18 -4.30 1.33 -10.81
C THR A 18 -5.55 1.97 -10.22
N PHE A 19 -5.84 3.20 -10.63
CA PHE A 19 -7.02 3.92 -10.18
C PHE A 19 -7.69 4.64 -11.34
N VAL A 20 -9.01 4.72 -11.28
CA VAL A 20 -9.83 5.45 -12.26
C VAL A 20 -10.71 6.44 -11.53
N ASP A 21 -10.78 7.66 -12.04
CA ASP A 21 -11.68 8.69 -11.55
C ASP A 21 -13.14 8.30 -11.88
N MET A 22 -13.99 8.17 -10.86
CA MET A 22 -15.38 7.76 -11.02
C MET A 22 -16.25 8.83 -11.70
N ALA A 23 -15.83 10.09 -11.70
CA ALA A 23 -16.47 11.17 -12.45
C ALA A 23 -16.01 11.23 -13.91
N SER A 24 -15.01 10.43 -14.31
CA SER A 24 -14.61 10.32 -15.71
C SER A 24 -15.73 9.72 -16.56
N PRO A 25 -16.05 10.30 -17.74
CA PRO A 25 -17.04 9.72 -18.65
C PRO A 25 -16.60 8.35 -19.20
N THR A 26 -15.30 8.04 -19.14
CA THR A 26 -14.72 6.75 -19.56
C THR A 26 -14.69 5.72 -18.44
N PHE A 27 -15.14 6.05 -17.23
CA PHE A 27 -15.03 5.19 -16.04
C PHE A 27 -15.50 3.75 -16.28
N LEU A 28 -16.68 3.58 -16.89
CA LEU A 28 -17.25 2.25 -17.14
C LEU A 28 -16.39 1.46 -18.14
N ILE A 29 -15.92 2.11 -19.20
CA ILE A 29 -15.09 1.49 -20.24
C ILE A 29 -13.74 1.05 -19.66
N GLU A 30 -13.10 1.93 -18.90
CA GLU A 30 -11.83 1.63 -18.23
C GLU A 30 -11.99 0.53 -17.20
N LYS A 31 -13.07 0.57 -16.40
CA LYS A 31 -13.41 -0.48 -15.45
C LYS A 31 -13.55 -1.84 -16.13
N GLU A 32 -14.34 -1.94 -17.20
CA GLU A 32 -14.51 -3.21 -17.92
C GLU A 32 -13.19 -3.71 -18.51
N ALA A 33 -12.36 -2.82 -19.06
CA ALA A 33 -11.05 -3.17 -19.58
C ALA A 33 -10.11 -3.69 -18.48
N LEU A 34 -10.17 -3.12 -17.26
CA LEU A 34 -9.37 -3.57 -16.12
C LEU A 34 -9.84 -4.93 -15.60
N LEU A 35 -11.15 -5.12 -15.46
CA LEU A 35 -11.73 -6.42 -15.07
C LEU A 35 -11.38 -7.51 -16.09
N ALA A 36 -11.41 -7.21 -17.39
CA ALA A 36 -11.03 -8.15 -18.46
C ALA A 36 -9.53 -8.51 -18.44
N GLN A 37 -8.67 -7.62 -17.93
CA GLN A 37 -7.24 -7.88 -17.70
C GLN A 37 -6.97 -8.71 -16.43
N GLY A 38 -8.01 -9.01 -15.65
CA GLY A 38 -7.89 -9.75 -14.40
C GLY A 38 -7.59 -8.87 -13.19
N PHE A 39 -7.80 -7.55 -13.27
CA PHE A 39 -7.82 -6.71 -12.08
C PHE A 39 -9.12 -6.94 -11.31
N GLU A 40 -9.02 -6.85 -9.99
CA GLU A 40 -10.15 -6.85 -9.08
C GLU A 40 -10.41 -5.41 -8.60
N VAL A 41 -11.69 -5.05 -8.50
CA VAL A 41 -12.09 -3.76 -7.94
C VAL A 41 -11.95 -3.81 -6.42
N GLU A 42 -11.28 -2.83 -5.83
CA GLU A 42 -11.28 -2.69 -4.37
C GLU A 42 -12.69 -2.30 -3.92
N GLU A 43 -13.20 -2.95 -2.86
CA GLU A 43 -14.59 -2.80 -2.41
C GLU A 43 -14.94 -1.36 -2.01
N ASP A 44 -13.93 -0.57 -1.61
CA ASP A 44 -14.10 0.81 -1.17
C ASP A 44 -13.49 1.81 -2.19
N PHE A 45 -14.08 3.00 -2.25
CA PHE A 45 -13.60 4.10 -3.09
C PHE A 45 -12.91 5.15 -2.22
N ILE A 46 -11.91 5.82 -2.76
CA ILE A 46 -11.18 6.83 -2.02
C ILE A 46 -11.67 8.21 -2.43
N ASP A 47 -12.30 8.93 -1.49
CA ASP A 47 -12.56 10.35 -1.62
C ASP A 47 -11.26 11.14 -1.43
N ALA A 48 -10.86 11.88 -2.46
CA ALA A 48 -9.67 12.72 -2.42
C ALA A 48 -9.83 14.03 -3.21
N HIS A 49 -9.06 15.05 -2.83
CA HIS A 49 -9.03 16.32 -3.56
C HIS A 49 -8.19 16.26 -4.85
N SER A 50 -7.22 15.34 -4.90
CA SER A 50 -6.29 15.17 -6.01
C SER A 50 -5.90 13.70 -6.15
N ARG A 51 -5.34 13.34 -7.31
CA ARG A 51 -4.88 11.97 -7.61
C ARG A 51 -3.77 11.53 -6.66
N GLU A 52 -2.86 12.45 -6.32
CA GLU A 52 -1.78 12.23 -5.37
C GLU A 52 -2.34 11.88 -3.98
N GLU A 53 -3.29 12.67 -3.48
CA GLU A 53 -3.94 12.41 -2.20
C GLU A 53 -4.67 11.05 -2.19
N ALA A 54 -5.29 10.66 -3.31
CA ALA A 54 -5.93 9.35 -3.45
C ALA A 54 -4.92 8.20 -3.31
N VAL A 55 -3.75 8.34 -3.95
CA VAL A 55 -2.67 7.34 -3.88
C VAL A 55 -2.06 7.28 -2.49
N GLU A 56 -1.87 8.41 -1.82
CA GLU A 56 -1.39 8.47 -0.43
C GLU A 56 -2.34 7.75 0.52
N LYS A 57 -3.66 8.03 0.42
CA LYS A 57 -4.69 7.35 1.20
C LYS A 57 -4.73 5.84 0.91
N TYR A 58 -4.62 5.44 -0.36
CA TYR A 58 -4.58 4.02 -0.75
C TYR A 58 -3.40 3.29 -0.09
N ARG A 59 -2.19 3.87 -0.17
CA ARG A 59 -0.99 3.30 0.46
C ARG A 59 -1.06 3.29 1.98
N SER A 60 -1.61 4.34 2.59
CA SER A 60 -1.76 4.40 4.05
C SER A 60 -2.77 3.38 4.56
N ASN A 61 -3.87 3.15 3.84
CA ASN A 61 -4.85 2.13 4.19
C ASN A 61 -4.25 0.72 4.03
N PHE A 62 -3.37 0.52 3.04
CA PHE A 62 -2.59 -0.71 2.90
C PHE A 62 -1.61 -0.95 4.06
N LEU A 63 -0.92 0.10 4.54
CA LEU A 63 0.04 -0.03 5.63
C LEU A 63 -0.63 -0.54 6.92
N TYR A 64 -1.89 -0.16 7.16
CA TYR A 64 -2.67 -0.65 8.29
C TYR A 64 -3.00 -2.15 8.16
N VAL A 65 -3.47 -2.59 6.99
CA VAL A 65 -3.78 -4.02 6.74
C VAL A 65 -2.51 -4.88 6.78
N ALA A 66 -1.40 -4.38 6.22
CA ALA A 66 -0.12 -5.09 6.25
C ALA A 66 0.50 -5.15 7.66
N ASP A 67 0.28 -4.14 8.52
CA ASP A 67 0.73 -4.18 9.92
C ASP A 67 -0.09 -5.17 10.77
N GLU A 68 -1.38 -5.36 10.46
CA GLU A 68 -2.20 -6.40 11.10
C GLU A 68 -1.85 -7.82 10.62
N VAL A 69 -1.58 -8.01 9.32
CA VAL A 69 -1.16 -9.31 8.76
C VAL A 69 0.30 -9.65 9.13
N GLY A 70 1.17 -8.64 9.18
CA GLY A 70 2.60 -8.77 9.51
C GLY A 70 2.90 -9.04 10.99
N LYS A 71 1.91 -8.90 11.88
CA LYS A 71 2.04 -9.36 13.27
C LYS A 71 2.11 -10.88 13.41
N SER A 72 1.76 -11.64 12.36
CA SER A 72 1.82 -13.11 12.40
C SER A 72 3.08 -13.72 11.78
N ASP A 73 3.89 -12.99 11.01
CA ASP A 73 5.07 -13.60 10.40
C ASP A 73 6.29 -12.67 10.32
N SER A 74 7.22 -12.93 11.24
CA SER A 74 8.69 -12.92 11.06
C SER A 74 9.43 -11.62 10.69
N SER A 75 8.77 -10.54 10.29
CA SER A 75 9.44 -9.29 9.86
C SER A 75 10.00 -8.45 11.01
N TYR A 76 9.40 -8.56 12.21
CA TYR A 76 9.84 -7.86 13.42
C TYR A 76 11.16 -8.41 14.00
N ALA A 77 11.50 -9.67 13.68
CA ALA A 77 12.77 -10.26 14.11
C ALA A 77 13.98 -9.65 13.38
N ALA A 78 13.82 -9.29 12.10
CA ALA A 78 14.90 -8.70 11.31
C ALA A 78 15.22 -7.26 11.74
N ALA A 79 14.20 -6.46 12.05
CA ALA A 79 14.38 -5.09 12.53
C ALA A 79 15.05 -5.06 13.92
N SER A 80 14.73 -6.01 14.80
CA SER A 80 15.31 -6.10 16.15
C SER A 80 16.79 -6.52 16.12
N ALA A 81 17.17 -7.48 15.26
CA ALA A 81 18.54 -7.95 15.16
C ALA A 81 19.52 -6.87 14.65
N LEU A 82 19.08 -6.00 13.74
CA LEU A 82 19.90 -4.88 13.24
C LEU A 82 20.07 -3.77 14.29
N MET A 83 19.05 -3.51 15.11
CA MET A 83 19.11 -2.48 16.14
C MET A 83 20.04 -2.87 17.31
N GLU A 84 20.08 -4.16 17.67
CA GLU A 84 20.97 -4.67 18.73
C GLU A 84 22.44 -4.72 18.29
N MET A 85 22.70 -5.06 17.01
CA MET A 85 24.04 -4.99 16.40
C MET A 85 24.58 -3.54 16.34
N GLY A 86 23.69 -2.57 16.09
CA GLY A 86 24.06 -1.14 16.05
C GLY A 86 24.52 -0.59 17.40
N LYS A 87 23.97 -1.07 18.52
CA LYS A 87 24.35 -0.61 19.86
C LYS A 87 25.72 -1.13 20.29
N GLN A 88 26.05 -2.40 20.03
CA GLN A 88 27.36 -2.95 20.41
C GLN A 88 28.56 -2.32 19.67
N LEU A 89 28.36 -1.80 18.46
CA LEU A 89 29.41 -1.15 17.68
C LEU A 89 29.71 0.29 18.16
N PHE A 90 28.74 0.99 18.73
CA PHE A 90 28.92 2.34 19.25
C PHE A 90 29.49 2.39 20.68
N GLU A 91 29.22 1.38 21.52
CA GLU A 91 29.76 1.34 22.89
C GLU A 91 31.27 1.05 22.98
N ARG A 92 31.91 0.60 21.90
CA ARG A 92 33.38 0.38 21.87
C ARG A 92 34.20 1.62 21.52
N LYS A 93 33.58 2.75 21.15
CA LYS A 93 34.30 3.99 20.78
C LYS A 93 34.25 5.08 21.86
N THR A 94 33.64 4.82 23.01
CA THR A 94 33.58 5.74 24.15
C THR A 94 33.87 4.97 25.43
N ASN A 95 35.10 4.48 25.55
CA ASN A 95 35.82 4.21 26.80
C ASN A 95 37.27 3.92 26.42
N GLY A 96 37.94 4.97 25.94
CA GLY A 96 39.39 5.14 25.99
C GLY A 96 39.68 6.26 26.98
#